data_AF-U9T1E0-F1
#
_entry.id   AF-U9T1E0-F1
#
_cell.length_a   1.000
_cell.length_b   1.000
_cell.length_c   1.000
_cell.angle_alpha   90.00
_cell.angle_beta   90.00
_cell.angle_gamma   90.00
#
_symmetry.space_group_name_H-M   'P 1'
#
loop_
_entity.id
_entity.type
_entity.pdbx_description
1 polymer ?
#
loop_
_entity_poly.entity_id
_entity_poly.type
_entity_poly.pdbx_seq_one_letter_code
_entity_poly.pdbx_strand_id
1 'polypeptide(L)'
;MDNFREVLNFEEKCVVLDNQIESQKWISEDFLVDMSNNINDQQIMSDNITNTYEMVEEQTLTKETVSHINNDQQINEFVSNVGKMRVSITKTYEMLEEQTRLTKKIISFVNKVIDQNTRLNKLEEDIFQIYQTNPHPLADYMGWVRIFINLLSTRFGKKQWVDAEHAIDFLVSGIGLTDYERNSIEKLGAFLHDHIEMSTDDFILLHKLKYHNYDLFHKSYQTLEQTKAQLNGPLSEDMKIYKVPLLKALKAISIWRK
;
A
#
# COMPACT_ATOMS: atom_id res chain seq x y z
N MET A 1 43.66 98.15 -107.04
CA MET A 1 44.61 97.94 -105.92
C MET A 1 43.78 97.35 -104.77
N ASP A 2 43.06 96.26 -105.07
CA ASP A 2 41.90 95.82 -104.28
C ASP A 2 42.04 94.38 -103.73
N ASN A 3 42.96 93.59 -104.29
CA ASN A 3 43.17 92.18 -103.87
C ASN A 3 43.86 92.01 -102.50
N PHE A 4 44.64 92.98 -102.02
CA PHE A 4 45.43 92.80 -100.78
C PHE A 4 44.59 92.96 -99.50
N ARG A 5 43.51 93.75 -99.55
CA ARG A 5 42.62 93.99 -98.40
C ARG A 5 41.64 92.84 -98.17
N GLU A 6 41.33 92.09 -99.23
CA GLU A 6 40.52 90.86 -99.14
C GLU A 6 41.28 89.71 -98.49
N VAL A 7 42.59 89.57 -98.75
CA VAL A 7 43.42 88.50 -98.19
C VAL A 7 43.61 88.64 -96.67
N LEU A 8 43.93 89.84 -96.17
CA LEU A 8 44.06 90.10 -94.72
C LEU A 8 42.73 89.87 -93.97
N ASN A 9 41.61 90.26 -94.59
CA ASN A 9 40.27 90.04 -94.03
C ASN A 9 39.84 88.56 -94.11
N PHE A 10 40.47 87.76 -94.97
CA PHE A 10 40.28 86.31 -95.04
C PHE A 10 41.05 85.61 -93.92
N GLU A 11 42.32 85.99 -93.68
CA GLU A 11 43.14 85.42 -92.60
C GLU A 11 42.56 85.72 -91.20
N GLU A 12 42.09 86.94 -90.92
CA GLU A 12 41.43 87.24 -89.64
C GLU A 12 40.13 86.44 -89.46
N LYS A 13 39.35 86.26 -90.53
CA LYS A 13 38.15 85.42 -90.50
C LYS A 13 38.49 83.95 -90.26
N CYS A 14 39.58 83.44 -90.84
CA CYS A 14 40.07 82.09 -90.58
C CYS A 14 40.45 81.89 -89.11
N VAL A 15 41.18 82.83 -88.49
CA VAL A 15 41.56 82.74 -87.06
C VAL A 15 40.33 82.81 -86.14
N VAL A 16 39.34 83.64 -86.45
CA VAL A 16 38.08 83.71 -85.68
C VAL A 16 37.29 82.40 -85.81
N LEU A 17 37.23 81.84 -87.03
CA LEU A 17 36.63 80.53 -87.29
C LEU A 17 37.34 79.41 -86.53
N ASP A 18 38.67 79.38 -86.53
CA ASP A 18 39.46 78.37 -85.81
C ASP A 18 39.23 78.45 -84.29
N ASN A 19 39.19 79.65 -83.72
CA ASN A 19 38.88 79.85 -82.30
C ASN A 19 37.42 79.47 -81.95
N GLN A 20 36.47 79.70 -82.86
CA GLN A 20 35.08 79.25 -82.69
C GLN A 20 34.98 77.73 -82.77
N ILE A 21 35.69 77.08 -83.69
CA ILE A 21 35.76 75.63 -83.82
C ILE A 21 36.37 75.02 -82.56
N GLU A 22 37.46 75.59 -82.05
CA GLU A 22 38.15 75.06 -80.88
C GLU A 22 37.35 75.25 -79.58
N SER A 23 36.69 76.40 -79.39
CA SER A 23 35.77 76.59 -78.25
C SER A 23 34.53 75.67 -78.32
N GLN A 24 33.99 75.42 -79.52
CA GLN A 24 32.92 74.44 -79.70
C GLN A 24 33.37 73.00 -79.42
N LYS A 25 34.62 72.64 -79.73
CA LYS A 25 35.20 71.35 -79.32
C LYS A 25 35.32 71.22 -77.81
N TRP A 26 35.86 72.23 -77.12
CA TRP A 26 35.96 72.21 -75.65
C TRP A 26 34.58 72.10 -74.98
N ILE A 27 33.58 72.86 -75.44
CA ILE A 27 32.20 72.75 -74.96
C ILE A 27 31.61 71.36 -75.25
N SER A 28 31.96 70.76 -76.39
CA SER A 28 31.54 69.41 -76.75
C SER A 28 32.22 68.34 -75.89
N GLU A 29 33.48 68.52 -75.49
CA GLU A 29 34.22 67.57 -74.66
C GLU A 29 33.72 67.57 -73.21
N ASP A 30 33.55 68.74 -72.60
CA ASP A 30 32.99 68.87 -71.23
C ASP A 30 31.58 68.27 -71.15
N PHE A 31 30.73 68.53 -72.16
CA PHE A 31 29.39 67.96 -72.24
C PHE A 31 29.40 66.42 -72.33
N LEU A 32 30.35 65.85 -73.08
CA LEU A 32 30.50 64.39 -73.20
C LEU A 32 31.03 63.76 -71.90
N VAL A 33 31.92 64.44 -71.18
CA VAL A 33 32.40 64.00 -69.85
C VAL A 33 31.27 64.01 -68.82
N ASP A 34 30.47 65.08 -68.77
CA ASP A 34 29.30 65.16 -67.88
C ASP A 34 28.26 64.09 -68.19
N MET A 35 28.02 63.81 -69.48
CA MET A 35 27.13 62.72 -69.91
C MET A 35 27.67 61.36 -69.50
N SER A 36 28.99 61.12 -69.66
CA SER A 36 29.63 59.87 -69.24
C SER A 36 29.55 59.66 -67.73
N ASN A 37 29.77 60.72 -66.94
CA ASN A 37 29.65 60.67 -65.48
C ASN A 37 28.20 60.38 -65.06
N ASN A 38 27.22 61.01 -65.70
CA ASN A 38 25.80 60.75 -65.43
C ASN A 38 25.41 59.30 -65.75
N ILE A 39 25.89 58.76 -66.88
CA ILE A 39 25.67 57.35 -67.26
C ILE A 39 26.31 56.42 -66.22
N ASN A 40 27.51 56.74 -65.75
CA ASN A 40 28.19 55.95 -64.72
C ASN A 40 27.44 55.99 -63.38
N ASP A 41 26.95 57.16 -62.96
CA ASP A 41 26.14 57.31 -61.74
C ASP A 41 24.80 56.55 -61.85
N GLN A 42 24.17 56.59 -63.02
CA GLN A 42 22.97 55.79 -63.31
C GLN A 42 23.26 54.29 -63.27
N GLN A 43 24.41 53.85 -63.77
CA GLN A 43 24.83 52.46 -63.71
C GLN A 43 25.04 52.01 -62.26
N ILE A 44 25.76 52.80 -61.46
CA ILE A 44 25.96 52.54 -60.02
C ILE A 44 24.61 52.48 -59.28
N MET A 45 23.69 53.40 -59.60
CA MET A 45 22.35 53.39 -59.01
C MET A 45 21.56 52.14 -59.41
N SER A 46 21.62 51.73 -60.68
CA SER A 46 20.99 50.51 -61.18
C SER A 46 21.54 49.26 -60.49
N ASP A 47 22.86 49.17 -60.32
CA ASP A 47 23.52 48.05 -59.65
C ASP A 47 23.13 47.99 -58.16
N ASN A 48 23.07 49.14 -57.48
CA ASN A 48 22.62 49.22 -56.08
C ASN A 48 21.15 48.83 -55.90
N ILE A 49 20.27 49.23 -56.84
CA ILE A 49 18.87 48.82 -56.85
C ILE A 49 18.77 47.30 -57.02
N THR A 50 19.52 46.73 -57.96
CA THR A 50 19.54 45.29 -58.22
C THR A 50 19.99 44.50 -56.98
N ASN A 51 21.12 44.89 -56.38
CA ASN A 51 21.62 44.28 -55.14
C ASN A 51 20.61 44.39 -53.99
N THR A 52 19.88 45.50 -53.89
CA THR A 52 18.86 45.68 -52.87
C THR A 52 17.68 44.74 -53.08
N TYR A 53 17.25 44.55 -54.33
CA TYR A 53 16.19 43.59 -54.66
C TYR A 53 16.60 42.15 -54.32
N GLU A 54 17.81 41.74 -54.70
CA GLU A 54 18.34 40.41 -54.39
C GLU A 54 18.39 40.18 -52.87
N MET A 55 18.87 41.16 -52.10
CA MET A 55 18.89 41.07 -50.63
C MET A 55 17.48 40.94 -50.01
N VAL A 56 16.48 41.65 -50.54
CA VAL A 56 15.09 41.55 -50.06
C VAL A 56 14.49 40.17 -50.38
N GLU A 57 14.81 39.61 -51.54
CA GLU A 57 14.40 38.26 -51.93
C GLU A 57 15.01 37.21 -50.99
N GLU A 58 16.32 37.29 -50.72
CA GLU A 58 17.01 36.40 -49.79
C GLU A 58 16.43 36.48 -48.36
N GLN A 59 16.10 37.68 -47.87
CA GLN A 59 15.47 37.87 -46.56
C GLN A 59 14.08 37.24 -46.50
N THR A 60 13.32 37.33 -47.59
CA THR A 60 11.98 36.72 -47.70
C THR A 60 12.08 35.20 -47.64
N LEU A 61 12.98 34.60 -48.43
CA LEU A 61 13.23 33.16 -48.43
C LEU A 61 13.72 32.65 -47.06
N THR A 62 14.59 33.43 -46.40
CA THR A 62 15.08 33.11 -45.05
C THR A 62 13.95 33.08 -44.04
N LYS A 63 13.04 34.07 -44.08
CA LYS A 63 11.89 34.13 -43.19
C LYS A 63 10.93 32.96 -43.38
N GLU A 64 10.67 32.56 -44.62
CA GLU A 64 9.87 31.38 -44.94
C GLU A 64 10.51 30.10 -44.42
N THR A 65 11.82 29.93 -44.65
CA THR A 65 12.59 28.78 -44.16
C THR A 65 12.55 28.65 -42.64
N VAL A 66 12.72 29.75 -41.90
CA VAL A 66 12.64 29.76 -40.42
C VAL A 66 11.24 29.37 -39.94
N SER A 67 10.18 29.82 -40.63
CA SER A 67 8.79 29.44 -40.31
C SER A 67 8.57 27.94 -40.48
N HIS A 68 9.06 27.35 -41.59
CA HIS A 68 8.99 25.91 -41.83
C HIS A 68 9.74 25.10 -40.76
N ILE A 69 10.97 25.50 -40.41
CA ILE A 69 11.76 24.83 -39.35
C ILE A 69 11.03 24.86 -38.00
N ASN A 70 10.41 25.99 -37.65
CA ASN A 70 9.66 26.11 -36.39
C ASN A 70 8.43 25.18 -36.36
N ASN A 71 7.71 25.05 -37.48
CA ASN A 71 6.60 24.11 -37.61
C ASN A 71 7.06 22.66 -37.50
N ASP A 72 8.17 22.31 -38.15
CA ASP A 72 8.74 20.95 -38.09
C ASP A 72 9.16 20.58 -36.66
N GLN A 73 9.71 21.53 -35.89
CA GLN A 73 10.04 21.31 -34.49
C GLN A 73 8.78 21.01 -33.64
N GLN A 74 7.69 21.74 -33.85
CA GLN A 74 6.43 21.50 -33.15
C GLN A 74 5.83 20.12 -33.50
N ILE A 75 5.91 19.73 -34.78
CA ILE A 75 5.47 18.40 -35.24
C ILE A 75 6.31 17.30 -34.58
N ASN A 76 7.63 17.47 -34.53
CA ASN A 76 8.52 16.50 -33.89
C ASN A 76 8.23 16.33 -32.39
N GLU A 77 7.94 17.43 -31.68
CA GLU A 77 7.53 17.38 -30.28
C GLU A 77 6.19 16.64 -30.11
N PHE A 78 5.21 16.94 -30.96
CA PHE A 78 3.92 16.23 -30.96
C PHE A 78 4.10 14.72 -31.18
N VAL A 79 4.89 14.31 -32.19
CA VAL A 79 5.17 12.90 -32.48
C VAL A 79 5.86 12.21 -31.30
N SER A 80 6.83 12.88 -30.66
CA SER A 80 7.50 12.37 -29.46
C SER A 80 6.51 12.14 -28.31
N ASN A 81 5.61 13.10 -28.07
CA ASN A 81 4.59 12.98 -27.04
C ASN A 81 3.57 11.88 -27.33
N VAL A 82 3.13 11.72 -28.59
CA VAL A 82 2.28 10.60 -29.01
C VAL A 82 2.98 9.25 -28.79
N GLY A 83 4.28 9.17 -29.09
CA GLY A 83 5.10 7.98 -28.82
C GLY A 83 5.13 7.61 -27.33
N LYS A 84 5.39 8.60 -26.45
CA LYS A 84 5.35 8.41 -24.99
C LYS A 84 3.96 7.98 -24.52
N MET A 85 2.91 8.59 -25.06
CA MET A 85 1.53 8.25 -24.72
C MET A 85 1.19 6.81 -25.09
N ARG A 86 1.60 6.34 -26.29
CA ARG A 86 1.43 4.95 -26.70
C ARG A 86 2.07 3.97 -25.71
N VAL A 87 3.31 4.23 -25.29
CA VAL A 87 4.02 3.39 -24.31
C VAL A 87 3.26 3.34 -22.97
N SER A 88 2.79 4.49 -22.49
CA SER A 88 2.00 4.56 -21.25
C SER A 88 0.67 3.82 -21.35
N ILE A 89 0.00 3.89 -22.51
CA ILE A 89 -1.24 3.15 -22.78
C ILE A 89 -0.98 1.64 -22.72
N THR A 90 0.07 1.15 -23.37
CA THR A 90 0.43 -0.28 -23.34
C THR A 90 0.66 -0.78 -21.90
N LYS A 91 1.42 -0.04 -21.10
CA LYS A 91 1.65 -0.38 -19.68
C LYS A 91 0.34 -0.43 -18.89
N THR A 92 -0.57 0.50 -19.14
CA THR A 92 -1.89 0.53 -18.49
C THR A 92 -2.70 -0.73 -18.81
N TYR A 93 -2.66 -1.21 -20.05
CA TYR A 93 -3.34 -2.45 -20.43
C TYR A 93 -2.76 -3.69 -19.75
N GLU A 94 -1.42 -3.80 -19.67
CA GLU A 94 -0.74 -4.88 -18.96
C GLU A 94 -1.13 -4.90 -17.47
N MET A 95 -1.18 -3.72 -16.84
CA MET A 95 -1.65 -3.59 -15.45
C MET A 95 -3.10 -4.02 -15.28
N LEU A 96 -3.99 -3.68 -16.22
CA LEU A 96 -5.40 -4.04 -16.16
C LEU A 96 -5.62 -5.56 -16.30
N GLU A 97 -4.81 -6.22 -17.13
CA GLU A 97 -4.83 -7.68 -17.27
C GLU A 97 -4.42 -8.37 -15.96
N GLU A 98 -3.33 -7.91 -15.34
CA GLU A 98 -2.89 -8.42 -14.04
C GLU A 98 -3.92 -8.14 -12.94
N GLN A 99 -4.55 -6.97 -12.93
CA GLN A 99 -5.62 -6.64 -11.99
C GLN A 99 -6.83 -7.59 -12.16
N THR A 100 -7.18 -7.93 -13.39
CA THR A 100 -8.25 -8.89 -13.70
C THR A 100 -7.89 -10.29 -13.20
N ARG A 101 -6.64 -10.72 -13.42
CA ARG A 101 -6.12 -12.01 -12.94
C ARG A 101 -6.15 -12.09 -11.41
N LEU A 102 -5.74 -11.03 -10.72
CA LEU A 102 -5.76 -10.96 -9.25
C LEU A 102 -7.19 -10.98 -8.71
N THR A 103 -8.11 -10.24 -9.32
CA THR A 103 -9.53 -10.23 -8.94
C THR A 103 -10.15 -11.62 -8.98
N LYS A 104 -9.89 -12.39 -10.06
CA LYS A 104 -10.36 -13.79 -10.15
C LYS A 104 -9.82 -14.68 -9.03
N LYS A 105 -8.53 -14.52 -8.68
CA LYS A 105 -7.92 -15.27 -7.57
C LYS A 105 -8.55 -14.91 -6.22
N ILE A 106 -8.82 -13.62 -5.97
CA ILE A 106 -9.47 -13.15 -4.75
C ILE A 106 -10.87 -13.76 -4.63
N ILE A 107 -11.68 -13.72 -5.69
CA ILE A 107 -13.03 -14.31 -5.68
C ILE A 107 -12.98 -15.80 -5.35
N SER A 108 -12.04 -16.54 -5.96
CA SER A 108 -11.86 -17.97 -5.65
C SER A 108 -11.50 -18.20 -4.18
N PHE A 109 -10.63 -17.37 -3.60
CA PHE A 109 -10.26 -17.47 -2.20
C PHE A 109 -11.43 -17.16 -1.27
N VAL A 110 -12.18 -16.09 -1.55
CA VAL A 110 -13.38 -15.70 -0.78
C VAL A 110 -14.40 -16.83 -0.77
N ASN A 111 -14.66 -17.47 -1.92
CA ASN A 111 -15.59 -18.60 -1.99
C ASN A 111 -15.14 -19.80 -1.13
N LYS A 112 -13.84 -20.09 -1.07
CA LYS A 112 -13.30 -21.13 -0.19
C LYS A 112 -13.48 -20.80 1.29
N VAL A 113 -13.24 -19.55 1.68
CA VAL A 113 -13.46 -19.09 3.05
C VAL A 113 -14.94 -19.20 3.44
N ILE A 114 -15.85 -18.82 2.54
CA ILE A 114 -17.29 -18.96 2.76
C ILE A 114 -17.67 -20.44 3.00
N ASP A 115 -17.21 -21.36 2.15
CA ASP A 115 -17.47 -22.80 2.30
C ASP A 115 -16.93 -23.35 3.64
N GLN A 116 -15.70 -22.97 3.99
CA GLN A 116 -15.10 -23.36 5.27
C GLN A 116 -15.92 -22.84 6.46
N ASN A 117 -16.39 -21.58 6.40
CA ASN A 117 -17.18 -20.99 7.45
C ASN A 117 -18.55 -21.68 7.60
N THR A 118 -19.20 -22.06 6.50
CA THR A 118 -20.43 -22.86 6.53
C THR A 118 -20.21 -24.22 7.20
N ARG A 119 -19.09 -24.89 6.90
CA ARG A 119 -18.73 -26.17 7.52
C ARG A 119 -18.43 -26.04 9.01
N LEU A 120 -17.76 -24.96 9.42
CA LEU A 120 -17.50 -24.66 10.83
C LEU A 120 -18.81 -24.44 11.59
N ASN A 121 -19.71 -23.62 11.07
CA ASN A 121 -21.01 -23.38 11.71
C ASN A 121 -21.80 -24.68 11.90
N LYS A 122 -21.79 -25.57 10.90
CA LYS A 122 -22.43 -26.89 11.02
C LYS A 122 -21.77 -27.76 12.08
N LEU A 123 -20.43 -27.77 12.15
CA LEU A 123 -19.70 -28.52 13.16
C LEU A 123 -20.00 -27.98 14.57
N GLU A 124 -20.09 -26.67 14.74
CA GLU A 124 -20.48 -26.05 16.01
C GLU A 124 -21.89 -26.48 16.42
N GLU A 125 -22.83 -26.50 15.49
CA GLU A 125 -24.20 -26.99 15.72
C GLU A 125 -24.21 -28.49 16.10
N ASP A 126 -23.47 -29.33 15.37
CA ASP A 126 -23.36 -30.76 15.64
C ASP A 126 -22.76 -31.00 17.04
N ILE A 127 -21.69 -30.27 17.40
CA ILE A 127 -21.08 -30.31 18.73
C ILE A 127 -22.10 -29.92 19.80
N PHE A 128 -22.83 -28.83 19.58
CA PHE A 128 -23.86 -28.35 20.50
C PHE A 128 -24.96 -29.40 20.71
N GLN A 129 -25.43 -30.06 19.64
CA GLN A 129 -26.42 -31.14 19.72
C GLN A 129 -25.89 -32.37 20.46
N ILE A 130 -24.64 -32.77 20.24
CA ILE A 130 -24.00 -33.88 20.98
C ILE A 130 -24.00 -33.57 22.48
N TYR A 131 -23.70 -32.32 22.87
CA TYR A 131 -23.71 -31.92 24.27
C TYR A 131 -25.10 -31.87 24.88
N GLN A 132 -26.13 -31.47 24.13
CA GLN A 132 -27.52 -31.51 24.62
C GLN A 132 -28.04 -32.93 24.80
N THR A 133 -27.67 -33.83 23.89
CA THR A 133 -28.16 -35.22 23.87
C THR A 133 -27.38 -36.14 24.81
N ASN A 134 -26.13 -35.78 25.14
CA ASN A 134 -25.27 -36.50 26.08
C ASN A 134 -24.65 -35.53 27.10
N PRO A 135 -25.44 -34.92 28.00
CA PRO A 135 -24.88 -34.07 29.03
C PRO A 135 -23.92 -34.89 29.87
N HIS A 136 -22.67 -34.41 29.99
CA HIS A 136 -21.67 -35.09 30.81
C HIS A 136 -22.24 -35.24 32.24
N PRO A 137 -22.29 -36.44 32.83
CA PRO A 137 -22.90 -36.65 34.15
C PRO A 137 -22.30 -35.76 35.26
N LEU A 138 -21.06 -35.29 35.06
CA LEU A 138 -20.35 -34.35 35.96
C LEU A 138 -20.53 -32.86 35.65
N ALA A 139 -21.23 -32.46 34.58
CA ALA A 139 -21.28 -31.07 34.13
C ALA A 139 -21.76 -30.10 35.22
N ASP A 140 -22.82 -30.48 35.96
CA ASP A 140 -23.33 -29.69 37.08
C ASP A 140 -22.31 -29.56 38.22
N TYR A 141 -21.51 -30.60 38.46
CA TYR A 141 -20.50 -30.63 39.51
C TYR A 141 -19.22 -29.87 39.13
N MET A 142 -18.87 -29.77 37.84
CA MET A 142 -17.69 -29.03 37.37
C MET A 142 -17.74 -27.55 37.76
N GLY A 143 -18.93 -26.93 37.68
CA GLY A 143 -19.14 -25.55 38.14
C GLY A 143 -18.81 -25.38 39.63
N TRP A 144 -19.22 -26.34 40.46
CA TRP A 144 -18.91 -26.34 41.89
C TRP A 144 -17.45 -26.64 42.21
N VAL A 145 -16.82 -27.55 41.47
CA VAL A 145 -15.37 -27.81 41.59
C VAL A 145 -14.56 -26.54 41.30
N ARG A 146 -14.93 -25.77 40.27
CA ARG A 146 -14.29 -24.48 39.98
C ARG A 146 -14.45 -23.48 41.12
N ILE A 147 -15.66 -23.37 41.68
CA ILE A 147 -15.91 -22.50 42.84
C ILE A 147 -15.03 -22.93 44.03
N PHE A 148 -14.97 -24.23 44.31
CA PHE A 148 -14.13 -24.79 45.36
C PHE A 148 -12.65 -24.46 45.16
N ILE A 149 -12.11 -24.72 43.96
CA ILE A 149 -10.70 -24.46 43.62
C ILE A 149 -10.36 -22.96 43.75
N ASN A 150 -11.25 -22.07 43.32
CA ASN A 150 -11.04 -20.62 43.45
C ASN A 150 -11.02 -20.16 44.92
N LEU A 151 -11.86 -20.76 45.78
CA LEU A 151 -11.84 -20.47 47.21
C LEU A 151 -10.59 -21.06 47.87
N LEU A 152 -10.21 -22.28 47.49
CA LEU A 152 -9.01 -22.95 47.96
C LEU A 152 -7.76 -22.12 47.63
N SER A 153 -7.60 -21.65 46.39
CA SER A 153 -6.44 -20.84 45.98
C SER A 153 -6.31 -19.54 46.78
N THR A 154 -7.44 -18.95 47.16
CA THR A 154 -7.48 -17.76 47.99
C THR A 154 -7.06 -18.06 49.44
N ARG A 155 -7.55 -19.17 50.01
CA ARG A 155 -7.29 -19.54 51.41
C ARG A 155 -5.93 -20.18 51.65
N PHE A 156 -5.47 -20.99 50.71
CA PHE A 156 -4.13 -21.58 50.72
C PHE A 156 -3.06 -20.51 50.46
N GLY A 157 -3.42 -19.45 49.74
CA GLY A 157 -2.54 -18.33 49.42
C GLY A 157 -2.02 -18.43 48.00
N LYS A 158 -2.23 -17.37 47.21
CA LYS A 158 -2.04 -17.38 45.75
C LYS A 158 -0.67 -17.90 45.30
N LYS A 159 0.41 -17.50 45.98
CA LYS A 159 1.77 -17.93 45.59
C LYS A 159 1.94 -19.44 45.78
N GLN A 160 1.60 -19.94 46.96
CA GLN A 160 1.69 -21.37 47.30
C GLN A 160 0.77 -22.21 46.40
N TRP A 161 -0.41 -21.66 46.09
CA TRP A 161 -1.34 -22.26 45.16
C TRP A 161 -0.74 -22.45 43.77
N VAL A 162 -0.14 -21.40 43.18
CA VAL A 162 0.46 -21.50 41.84
C VAL A 162 1.57 -22.56 41.81
N ASP A 163 2.41 -22.62 42.83
CA ASP A 163 3.47 -23.64 42.94
C ASP A 163 2.87 -25.06 43.00
N ALA A 164 1.84 -25.28 43.81
CA ALA A 164 1.18 -26.57 43.95
C ALA A 164 0.35 -26.96 42.71
N GLU A 165 -0.33 -25.99 42.08
CA GLU A 165 -1.15 -26.20 40.88
C GLU A 165 -0.28 -26.65 39.69
N HIS A 166 0.85 -25.97 39.45
CA HIS A 166 1.81 -26.40 38.43
C HIS A 166 2.36 -27.81 38.70
N ALA A 167 2.72 -28.12 39.95
CA ALA A 167 3.19 -29.45 40.31
C ALA A 167 2.12 -30.53 40.06
N ILE A 168 0.85 -30.22 40.31
CA ILE A 168 -0.27 -31.13 40.03
C ILE A 168 -0.49 -31.30 38.53
N ASP A 169 -0.39 -30.23 37.73
CA ASP A 169 -0.50 -30.31 36.27
C ASP A 169 0.60 -31.23 35.68
N PHE A 170 1.83 -31.13 36.18
CA PHE A 170 2.91 -32.06 35.82
C PHE A 170 2.61 -33.50 36.23
N LEU A 171 2.15 -33.71 37.46
CA LEU A 171 1.79 -35.04 37.94
C LEU A 171 0.67 -35.69 37.10
N VAL A 172 -0.38 -34.92 36.78
CA VAL A 172 -1.50 -35.38 35.94
C VAL A 172 -1.04 -35.68 34.51
N SER A 173 -0.07 -34.93 34.00
CA SER A 173 0.52 -35.13 32.67
C SER A 173 1.56 -36.27 32.62
N GLY A 174 1.81 -36.96 33.73
CA GLY A 174 2.80 -38.04 33.82
C GLY A 174 4.26 -37.54 33.81
N ILE A 175 4.47 -36.26 34.08
CA ILE A 175 5.81 -35.65 34.16
C ILE A 175 6.35 -35.86 35.58
N GLY A 176 7.62 -36.28 35.67
CA GLY A 176 8.28 -36.50 36.95
C GLY A 176 8.48 -35.21 37.73
N LEU A 177 8.21 -35.25 39.04
CA LEU A 177 8.30 -34.10 39.93
C LEU A 177 9.70 -33.95 40.54
N THR A 178 10.16 -32.70 40.63
CA THR A 178 11.29 -32.25 41.46
C THR A 178 10.93 -32.27 42.95
N ASP A 179 11.93 -32.18 43.82
CA ASP A 179 11.70 -32.13 45.28
C ASP A 179 10.92 -30.87 45.71
N TYR A 180 11.12 -29.74 44.99
CA TYR A 180 10.35 -28.52 45.21
C TYR A 180 8.86 -28.71 44.91
N GLU A 181 8.54 -29.35 43.78
CA GLU A 181 7.17 -29.63 43.37
C GLU A 181 6.49 -30.63 44.32
N ARG A 182 7.20 -31.70 44.73
CA ARG A 182 6.68 -32.64 45.74
C ARG A 182 6.36 -31.95 47.05
N ASN A 183 7.27 -31.13 47.58
CA ASN A 183 7.06 -30.36 48.80
C ASN A 183 5.86 -29.38 48.67
N SER A 184 5.62 -28.84 47.48
CA SER A 184 4.46 -27.97 47.23
C SER A 184 3.15 -28.74 47.26
N ILE A 185 3.10 -29.94 46.69
CA ILE A 185 1.95 -30.85 46.78
C ILE A 185 1.73 -31.33 48.22
N GLU A 186 2.79 -31.66 48.96
CA GLU A 186 2.70 -32.07 50.37
C GLU A 186 2.10 -30.98 51.25
N LYS A 187 2.52 -29.73 51.07
CA LYS A 187 1.93 -28.57 51.76
C LYS A 187 0.45 -28.40 51.44
N LEU A 188 0.07 -28.56 50.17
CA LEU A 188 -1.34 -28.54 49.79
C LEU A 188 -2.10 -29.70 50.44
N GLY A 189 -1.54 -30.90 50.43
CA GLY A 189 -2.12 -32.10 51.04
C GLY A 189 -2.38 -31.93 52.53
N ALA A 190 -1.40 -31.39 53.27
CA ALA A 190 -1.56 -31.06 54.69
C ALA A 190 -2.70 -30.05 54.90
N PHE A 191 -2.73 -28.97 54.12
CA PHE A 191 -3.80 -27.97 54.19
C PHE A 191 -5.20 -28.58 53.92
N LEU A 192 -5.32 -29.42 52.88
CA LEU A 192 -6.57 -30.08 52.53
C LEU A 192 -7.05 -31.03 53.63
N HIS A 193 -6.11 -31.78 54.23
CA HIS A 193 -6.42 -32.70 55.32
C HIS A 193 -6.90 -31.94 56.56
N ASP A 194 -6.12 -30.95 57.01
CA ASP A 194 -6.35 -30.25 58.27
C ASP A 194 -7.62 -29.38 58.25
N HIS A 195 -8.00 -28.85 57.08
CA HIS A 195 -9.11 -27.91 56.98
C HIS A 195 -10.41 -28.50 56.44
N ILE A 196 -10.37 -29.54 55.61
CA ILE A 196 -11.55 -30.07 54.92
C ILE A 196 -11.59 -31.61 54.82
N GLU A 197 -10.70 -32.30 55.54
CA GLU A 197 -10.62 -33.77 55.58
C GLU A 197 -10.45 -34.42 54.18
N MET A 198 -9.85 -33.70 53.23
CA MET A 198 -9.66 -34.15 51.84
C MET A 198 -8.23 -34.65 51.64
N SER A 199 -8.07 -35.79 50.96
CA SER A 199 -6.74 -36.27 50.57
C SER A 199 -6.24 -35.56 49.32
N THR A 200 -4.94 -35.61 49.07
CA THR A 200 -4.36 -35.12 47.81
C THR A 200 -4.92 -35.86 46.60
N ASP A 201 -5.16 -37.18 46.70
CA ASP A 201 -5.75 -37.97 45.61
C ASP A 201 -7.20 -37.56 45.31
N ASP A 202 -8.01 -37.33 46.34
CA ASP A 202 -9.37 -36.79 46.22
C ASP A 202 -9.32 -35.44 45.46
N PHE A 203 -8.37 -34.59 45.83
CA PHE A 203 -8.19 -33.29 45.19
C PHE A 203 -7.72 -33.40 43.74
N ILE A 204 -6.74 -34.25 43.44
CA ILE A 204 -6.27 -34.49 42.06
C ILE A 204 -7.42 -34.99 41.19
N LEU A 205 -8.29 -35.84 41.73
CA LEU A 205 -9.47 -36.33 41.02
C LEU A 205 -10.41 -35.18 40.66
N LEU A 206 -10.67 -34.25 41.59
CA LEU A 206 -11.45 -33.04 41.31
C LEU A 206 -10.72 -32.09 40.35
N HIS A 207 -9.40 -31.95 40.47
CA HIS A 207 -8.61 -31.08 39.62
C HIS A 207 -8.69 -31.48 38.14
N LYS A 208 -8.71 -32.78 37.85
CA LYS A 208 -8.93 -33.30 36.49
C LYS A 208 -10.26 -32.85 35.89
N LEU A 209 -11.30 -32.61 36.71
CA LEU A 209 -12.60 -32.12 36.24
C LEU A 209 -12.59 -30.64 35.87
N LYS A 210 -11.65 -29.85 36.39
CA LYS A 210 -11.53 -28.41 36.12
C LYS A 210 -11.31 -28.10 34.63
N TYR A 211 -10.62 -28.99 33.91
CA TYR A 211 -10.16 -28.76 32.53
C TYR A 211 -11.13 -29.23 31.44
N HIS A 212 -12.29 -29.78 31.80
CA HIS A 212 -13.31 -30.12 30.81
C HIS A 212 -14.14 -28.88 30.43
N ASN A 213 -13.74 -28.23 29.32
CA ASN A 213 -14.40 -27.20 28.50
C ASN A 213 -15.69 -26.56 29.03
N TYR A 214 -15.61 -25.71 30.07
CA TYR A 214 -16.77 -25.04 30.67
C TYR A 214 -17.45 -23.97 29.78
N ASP A 215 -16.79 -23.46 28.74
CA ASP A 215 -17.34 -22.31 27.99
C ASP A 215 -18.64 -22.63 27.22
N LEU A 216 -18.93 -23.91 26.98
CA LEU A 216 -20.20 -24.39 26.39
C LEU A 216 -21.25 -24.79 27.43
N PHE A 217 -20.87 -24.91 28.72
CA PHE A 217 -21.78 -25.36 29.76
C PHE A 217 -22.45 -24.15 30.40
N HIS A 218 -23.77 -24.07 30.21
CA HIS A 218 -24.63 -23.16 30.93
C HIS A 218 -24.29 -23.17 32.43
N LYS A 219 -24.36 -21.99 33.04
CA LYS A 219 -24.38 -21.85 34.51
C LYS A 219 -25.40 -22.85 35.04
N SER A 220 -24.93 -23.87 35.76
CA SER A 220 -25.81 -24.66 36.60
C SER A 220 -26.56 -23.67 37.51
N TYR A 221 -27.87 -23.53 37.29
CA TYR A 221 -28.75 -22.73 38.15
C TYR A 221 -29.07 -23.47 39.46
N GLN A 222 -28.47 -24.64 39.66
CA GLN A 222 -28.68 -25.41 40.88
C GLN A 222 -28.01 -24.69 42.04
N THR A 223 -28.73 -24.66 43.15
CA THR A 223 -28.20 -24.21 44.44
C THR A 223 -27.27 -25.27 45.02
N LEU A 224 -26.45 -24.85 45.99
CA LEU A 224 -25.54 -25.74 46.71
C LEU A 224 -26.29 -26.93 47.34
N GLU A 225 -27.49 -26.67 47.88
CA GLU A 225 -28.31 -27.70 48.53
C GLU A 225 -28.95 -28.67 47.52
N GLN A 226 -29.42 -28.18 46.36
CA GLN A 226 -29.89 -29.05 45.28
C GLN A 226 -28.78 -29.98 44.78
N THR A 227 -27.57 -29.46 44.63
CA THR A 227 -26.40 -30.22 44.18
C THR A 227 -26.01 -31.31 45.18
N LYS A 228 -26.00 -30.98 46.48
CA LYS A 228 -25.77 -31.97 47.55
C LYS A 228 -26.84 -33.06 47.56
N ALA A 229 -28.11 -32.69 47.40
CA ALA A 229 -29.22 -33.64 47.36
C ALA A 229 -29.10 -34.62 46.18
N GLN A 230 -28.75 -34.12 44.99
CA GLN A 230 -28.50 -34.96 43.82
C GLN A 230 -27.31 -35.90 44.02
N LEU A 231 -26.21 -35.42 44.61
CA LEU A 231 -25.01 -36.23 44.85
C LEU A 231 -25.25 -37.37 45.84
N ASN A 232 -26.21 -37.21 46.75
CA ASN A 232 -26.63 -38.25 47.68
C ASN A 232 -27.52 -39.31 47.03
N GLY A 233 -28.11 -39.03 45.87
CA GLY A 233 -28.94 -39.97 45.11
C GLY A 233 -28.15 -41.07 44.38
N PRO A 234 -28.83 -41.87 43.54
CA PRO A 234 -28.20 -42.86 42.67
C PRO A 234 -27.24 -42.19 41.69
N LEU A 235 -26.01 -42.69 41.61
CA LEU A 235 -24.97 -42.23 40.69
C LEU A 235 -24.64 -43.34 39.69
N SER A 236 -24.29 -42.97 38.45
CA SER A 236 -23.72 -43.93 37.49
C SER A 236 -22.37 -44.47 37.98
N GLU A 237 -21.92 -45.59 37.44
CA GLU A 237 -20.68 -46.26 37.90
C GLU A 237 -19.47 -45.31 37.84
N ASP A 238 -19.33 -44.58 36.74
CA ASP A 238 -18.24 -43.63 36.49
C ASP A 238 -18.25 -42.42 37.47
N MET A 239 -19.40 -42.15 38.09
CA MET A 239 -19.59 -41.03 39.02
C MET A 239 -19.23 -41.39 40.46
N LYS A 240 -19.22 -42.68 40.81
CA LYS A 240 -19.06 -43.13 42.21
C LYS A 240 -17.73 -42.70 42.81
N ILE A 241 -16.66 -42.70 42.01
CA ILE A 241 -15.32 -42.28 42.44
C ILE A 241 -15.28 -40.81 42.86
N TYR A 242 -16.13 -39.97 42.27
CA TYR A 242 -16.17 -38.53 42.56
C TYR A 242 -17.07 -38.17 43.75
N LYS A 243 -17.92 -39.10 44.23
CA LYS A 243 -18.95 -38.81 45.25
C LYS A 243 -18.35 -38.22 46.52
N VAL A 244 -17.36 -38.91 47.10
CA VAL A 244 -16.75 -38.51 48.37
C VAL A 244 -15.96 -37.20 48.22
N PRO A 245 -15.06 -37.04 47.22
CA PRO A 245 -14.36 -35.78 46.98
C PRO A 245 -15.31 -34.60 46.78
N LEU A 246 -16.36 -34.77 45.97
CA LEU A 246 -17.34 -33.71 45.70
C LEU A 246 -18.09 -33.31 46.97
N LEU A 247 -18.52 -34.26 47.82
CA LEU A 247 -19.17 -33.93 49.10
C LEU A 247 -18.27 -33.10 50.00
N LYS A 248 -16.98 -33.44 50.10
CA LYS A 248 -16.00 -32.68 50.87
C LYS A 248 -15.82 -31.26 50.31
N ALA A 249 -15.70 -31.11 49.00
CA ALA A 249 -15.61 -29.82 48.33
C ALA A 249 -16.85 -28.94 48.56
N LEU A 250 -18.05 -29.50 48.43
CA LEU A 250 -19.32 -28.79 48.68
C LEU A 250 -19.48 -28.39 50.16
N LYS A 251 -19.04 -29.26 51.08
CA LYS A 251 -18.96 -28.95 52.53
C LYS A 251 -18.00 -27.78 52.78
N ALA A 252 -16.80 -27.81 52.20
CA ALA A 252 -15.82 -26.74 52.30
C ALA A 252 -16.38 -25.39 51.80
N ILE A 253 -17.02 -25.37 50.63
CA ILE A 253 -17.68 -24.16 50.09
C ILE A 253 -18.72 -23.63 51.09
N SER A 254 -19.54 -24.50 51.69
CA SER A 254 -20.57 -24.08 52.64
C SER A 254 -20.02 -23.48 53.93
N ILE A 255 -18.81 -23.87 54.34
CA ILE A 255 -18.12 -23.34 55.52
C ILE A 255 -17.43 -22.03 55.17
N TRP A 256 -16.75 -21.98 54.02
CA TRP A 256 -15.89 -20.86 53.63
C TRP A 256 -16.62 -19.64 53.10
N ARG A 257 -17.90 -19.76 52.74
CA ARG A 257 -18.76 -18.64 52.31
C ARG A 257 -19.60 -18.01 53.42
N LYS A 258 -19.60 -18.61 54.62
CA LYS A 258 -20.15 -17.96 55.82
C LYS A 258 -19.13 -16.97 56.37
#